data_AF-A0A3D2Z529-F1
#
_entry.id   AF-A0A3D2Z529-F1
#
_cell.length_a   1.000
_cell.length_b   1.000
_cell.length_c   1.000
_cell.angle_alpha   90.00
_cell.angle_beta   90.00
_cell.angle_gamma   90.00
#
_symmetry.space_group_name_H-M   'P 1'
#
loop_
_entity.id
_entity.type
_entity.pdbx_description
1 polymer ?
#
loop_
_entity_poly.entity_id
_entity_poly.type
_entity_poly.pdbx_seq_one_letter_code
_entity_poly.pdbx_strand_id
1 'polypeptide(L)'
;MSLLRTLSGLLLAATLARADEAATGHAWLAGQVAQFNELRAHLPAAALARRLVDEAIDADRFATLVLQEYVTSSLADIEEHLDDDEYELYVGAARQRLVAALQQRLIGDLTEYLTSTTVGSLTVTDADFGDDEGIVTLNSAATGVPSLEVRTRRRDDGTWRIEDVRIDGRALSRRYRDLYDDTMDGRYSPSVLEAEVRQLDYVILEDFAASGPDGLPIGWRWRDKDEDRRKTYHVRKQNGQTYLAAKDSGGSVIMLRYSHWNPRRYPIMTWCWRADKLPPGGDERFGHTNDSVAGIYVFFSQTWIGMPRHIKYVWSSTLAEGTIGRRDRIARPYFVVVESGNQQLGEWLFASVDLENHYDRTWGGRPKKRTQGLGLLTDANSTDSEAEAYYADLRVWTRKAYDEGRVQDYCDCYRDLVSMKVDLGSGTVRAPLGSGMAP
;
A
#
# COMPACT_ATOMS: atom_id res chain seq x y z
N MET A 1 -7.86 24.36 -62.95
CA MET A 1 -7.33 25.41 -62.06
C MET A 1 -7.98 25.40 -60.66
N SER A 2 -8.33 24.23 -60.06
CA SER A 2 -9.08 24.22 -58.77
C SER A 2 -8.80 23.03 -57.83
N LEU A 3 -7.68 22.32 -57.97
CA LEU A 3 -7.28 21.26 -57.02
C LEU A 3 -5.92 21.53 -56.33
N LEU A 4 -5.11 22.45 -56.85
CA LEU A 4 -3.81 22.85 -56.28
C LEU A 4 -3.89 23.96 -55.22
N ARG A 5 -5.03 24.63 -55.07
CA ARG A 5 -5.22 25.69 -54.05
C ARG A 5 -5.75 25.17 -52.69
N THR A 6 -6.32 23.97 -52.65
CA THR A 6 -6.88 23.37 -51.41
C THR A 6 -5.85 22.56 -50.62
N LEU A 7 -4.86 21.96 -51.29
CA LEU A 7 -3.76 21.22 -50.62
C LEU A 7 -2.68 22.14 -50.03
N SER A 8 -2.44 23.30 -50.65
CA SER A 8 -1.48 24.30 -50.13
C SER A 8 -2.00 25.00 -48.87
N GLY A 9 -3.32 25.14 -48.72
CA GLY A 9 -3.96 25.71 -47.51
C GLY A 9 -4.00 24.76 -46.32
N LEU A 10 -4.14 23.45 -46.55
CA LEU A 10 -4.09 22.42 -45.50
C LEU A 10 -2.66 22.17 -45.01
N LEU A 11 -1.66 22.19 -45.91
CA LEU A 11 -0.25 22.14 -45.53
C LEU A 11 0.21 23.41 -44.80
N LEU A 12 -0.21 24.61 -45.23
CA LEU A 12 0.06 25.84 -44.48
C LEU A 12 -0.68 25.89 -43.14
N ALA A 13 -1.94 25.44 -43.08
CA ALA A 13 -2.69 25.45 -41.81
C ALA A 13 -2.15 24.42 -40.83
N ALA A 14 -1.71 23.24 -41.29
CA ALA A 14 -1.03 22.26 -40.43
C ALA A 14 0.36 22.74 -39.99
N THR A 15 1.14 23.39 -40.86
CA THR A 15 2.45 23.94 -40.45
C THR A 15 2.32 25.19 -39.58
N LEU A 16 1.29 26.02 -39.78
CA LEU A 16 1.00 27.17 -38.92
C LEU A 16 0.41 26.75 -37.57
N ALA A 17 -0.46 25.73 -37.52
CA ALA A 17 -0.94 25.15 -36.26
C ALA A 17 0.22 24.52 -35.48
N ARG A 18 1.09 23.73 -36.14
CA ARG A 18 2.32 23.20 -35.51
C ARG A 18 3.27 24.30 -35.04
N ALA A 19 3.37 25.42 -35.78
CA ALA A 19 4.19 26.56 -35.37
C ALA A 19 3.59 27.30 -34.16
N ASP A 20 2.26 27.40 -34.07
CA ASP A 20 1.56 28.00 -32.94
C ASP A 20 1.68 27.10 -31.69
N GLU A 21 1.60 25.77 -31.87
CA GLU A 21 1.73 24.80 -30.80
C GLU A 21 3.16 24.70 -30.25
N ALA A 22 4.16 24.59 -31.13
CA ALA A 22 5.56 24.66 -30.72
C ALA A 22 5.87 26.00 -30.02
N ALA A 23 5.27 27.11 -30.46
CA ALA A 23 5.41 28.40 -29.79
C ALA A 23 4.79 28.41 -28.38
N THR A 24 3.68 27.70 -28.14
CA THR A 24 3.12 27.55 -26.78
C THR A 24 4.04 26.80 -25.85
N GLY A 25 4.75 25.76 -26.33
CA GLY A 25 5.74 25.01 -25.54
C GLY A 25 6.92 25.88 -25.11
N HIS A 26 7.49 26.64 -26.06
CA HIS A 26 8.55 27.61 -25.78
C HIS A 26 8.10 28.68 -24.76
N ALA A 27 6.91 29.25 -24.94
CA ALA A 27 6.37 30.27 -24.04
C ALA A 27 6.13 29.71 -22.62
N TRP A 28 5.57 28.51 -22.53
CA TRP A 28 5.38 27.82 -21.25
C TRP A 28 6.72 27.60 -20.53
N LEU A 29 7.72 27.06 -21.22
CA LEU A 29 9.04 26.81 -20.64
C LEU A 29 9.69 28.11 -20.14
N ALA A 30 9.65 29.17 -20.95
CA ALA A 30 10.20 30.47 -20.55
C ALA A 30 9.53 30.97 -19.26
N GLY A 31 8.21 30.79 -19.14
CA GLY A 31 7.46 31.07 -17.93
C GLY A 31 7.93 30.24 -16.73
N GLN A 32 8.12 28.93 -16.89
CA GLN A 32 8.62 28.04 -15.82
C GLN A 32 10.03 28.43 -15.34
N VAL A 33 10.94 28.73 -16.26
CA VAL A 33 12.31 29.15 -15.94
C VAL A 33 12.32 30.51 -15.24
N ALA A 34 11.53 31.48 -15.73
CA ALA A 34 11.40 32.78 -15.09
C ALA A 34 10.83 32.66 -13.66
N GLN A 35 9.76 31.88 -13.50
CA GLN A 35 9.13 31.60 -12.21
C GLN A 35 10.11 30.93 -11.25
N PHE A 36 10.85 29.91 -11.69
CA PHE A 36 11.90 29.28 -10.87
C PHE A 36 12.94 30.31 -10.41
N ASN A 37 13.44 31.14 -11.34
CA ASN A 37 14.47 32.12 -11.06
C ASN A 37 14.05 33.20 -10.06
N GLU A 38 12.77 33.58 -10.08
CA GLU A 38 12.17 34.49 -9.10
C GLU A 38 11.98 33.80 -7.74
N LEU A 39 11.35 32.63 -7.74
CA LEU A 39 10.96 31.95 -6.50
C LEU A 39 12.15 31.41 -5.71
N ARG A 40 13.22 30.98 -6.36
CA ARG A 40 14.42 30.46 -5.66
C ARG A 40 15.08 31.49 -4.74
N ALA A 41 14.85 32.78 -4.97
CA ALA A 41 15.40 33.85 -4.13
C ALA A 41 14.54 34.12 -2.88
N HIS A 42 13.30 33.63 -2.85
CA HIS A 42 12.31 34.03 -1.84
C HIS A 42 11.69 32.84 -1.09
N LEU A 43 11.73 31.63 -1.65
CA LEU A 43 11.15 30.44 -1.04
C LEU A 43 12.22 29.57 -0.37
N PRO A 44 11.91 28.99 0.80
CA PRO A 44 12.69 27.88 1.35
C PRO A 44 12.74 26.70 0.36
N ALA A 45 13.83 25.92 0.41
CA ALA A 45 14.05 24.77 -0.47
C ALA A 45 12.85 23.82 -0.55
N ALA A 46 12.24 23.48 0.59
CA ALA A 46 11.09 22.58 0.65
C ALA A 46 9.84 23.13 -0.07
N ALA A 47 9.58 24.44 0.06
CA ALA A 47 8.44 25.08 -0.59
C ALA A 47 8.67 25.20 -2.09
N LEU A 48 9.90 25.52 -2.52
CA LEU A 48 10.27 25.55 -3.92
C LEU A 48 10.16 24.15 -4.57
N ALA A 49 10.70 23.12 -3.91
CA ALA A 49 10.64 21.75 -4.40
C ALA A 49 9.21 21.26 -4.59
N ARG A 50 8.35 21.44 -3.57
CA ARG A 50 6.93 21.07 -3.64
C ARG A 50 6.24 21.78 -4.81
N ARG A 51 6.46 23.09 -4.95
CA ARG A 51 5.84 23.86 -6.03
C ARG A 51 6.27 23.39 -7.41
N LEU A 52 7.56 23.12 -7.61
CA LEU A 52 8.07 22.61 -8.88
C LEU A 52 7.47 21.24 -9.22
N VAL A 53 7.40 20.33 -8.25
CA VAL A 53 6.84 19.00 -8.47
C VAL A 53 5.33 19.08 -8.74
N ASP A 54 4.59 19.90 -8.00
CA ASP A 54 3.13 19.97 -8.12
C ASP A 54 2.67 20.74 -9.37
N GLU A 55 3.38 21.81 -9.76
CA GLU A 55 2.98 22.68 -10.87
C GLU A 55 3.62 22.30 -12.21
N ALA A 56 4.89 21.86 -12.21
CA ALA A 56 5.66 21.66 -13.44
C ALA A 56 5.78 20.19 -13.85
N ILE A 57 5.81 19.25 -12.91
CA ILE A 57 6.07 17.83 -13.19
C ILE A 57 4.77 17.06 -13.40
N ASP A 58 4.76 16.21 -14.43
CA ASP A 58 3.73 15.20 -14.63
C ASP A 58 4.05 13.96 -13.78
N ALA A 59 3.56 13.94 -12.54
CA ALA A 59 3.82 12.85 -11.60
C ALA A 59 3.32 11.47 -12.11
N ASP A 60 2.19 11.42 -12.81
CA ASP A 60 1.66 10.16 -13.37
C ASP A 60 2.57 9.63 -14.48
N ARG A 61 3.01 10.53 -15.37
CA ARG A 61 3.93 10.17 -16.45
C ARG A 61 5.30 9.76 -15.92
N PHE A 62 5.84 10.53 -14.97
CA PHE A 62 7.10 10.18 -14.29
C PHE A 62 7.02 8.80 -13.63
N ALA A 63 5.94 8.53 -12.88
CA ALA A 63 5.71 7.23 -12.27
C ALA A 63 5.59 6.12 -13.32
N THR A 64 4.95 6.38 -14.46
CA THR A 64 4.87 5.41 -15.57
C THR A 64 6.24 5.03 -16.10
N LEU A 65 7.15 6.00 -16.23
CA LEU A 65 8.54 5.76 -16.67
C LEU A 65 9.35 4.95 -15.63
N VAL A 66 9.12 5.20 -14.34
CA VAL A 66 9.77 4.47 -13.24
C VAL A 66 9.25 3.02 -13.16
N LEU A 67 7.93 2.88 -13.03
CA LEU A 67 7.26 1.62 -12.71
C LEU A 67 7.21 0.69 -13.93
N GLN A 68 7.03 1.22 -15.14
CA GLN A 68 6.82 0.42 -16.36
C GLN A 68 5.70 -0.62 -16.12
N GLU A 69 5.93 -1.89 -16.43
CA GLU A 69 4.97 -2.99 -16.23
C GLU A 69 4.98 -3.56 -14.80
N TYR A 70 5.66 -2.93 -13.84
CA TYR A 70 5.79 -3.47 -12.47
C TYR A 70 4.43 -3.70 -11.80
N VAL A 71 3.50 -2.74 -11.89
CA VAL A 71 2.22 -2.84 -11.15
C VAL A 71 1.41 -4.03 -11.65
N THR A 72 1.25 -4.17 -12.96
CA THR A 72 0.54 -5.30 -13.57
C THR A 72 1.27 -6.61 -13.33
N SER A 73 2.58 -6.67 -13.57
CA SER A 73 3.37 -7.91 -13.38
C SER A 73 3.47 -8.38 -11.92
N SER A 74 3.42 -7.47 -10.94
CA SER A 74 3.42 -7.81 -9.51
C SER A 74 2.05 -8.25 -8.98
N LEU A 75 0.99 -7.98 -9.75
CA LEU A 75 -0.39 -8.35 -9.43
C LEU A 75 -0.95 -9.47 -10.32
N ALA A 76 -0.19 -9.96 -11.31
CA ALA A 76 -0.64 -11.02 -12.22
C ALA A 76 -1.18 -12.28 -11.51
N ASP A 77 -0.66 -12.63 -10.32
CA ASP A 77 -1.15 -13.78 -9.54
C ASP A 77 -2.62 -13.64 -9.08
N ILE A 78 -3.17 -12.41 -9.04
CA ILE A 78 -4.58 -12.16 -8.68
C ILE A 78 -5.49 -12.03 -9.90
N GLU A 79 -4.93 -11.79 -11.10
CA GLU A 79 -5.67 -11.54 -12.34
C GLU A 79 -6.61 -12.71 -12.67
N GLU A 80 -6.13 -13.95 -12.52
CA GLU A 80 -6.94 -15.17 -12.75
C GLU A 80 -8.13 -15.32 -11.80
N HIS A 81 -8.24 -14.46 -10.78
CA HIS A 81 -9.25 -14.54 -9.73
C HIS A 81 -10.13 -13.29 -9.60
N LEU A 82 -9.86 -12.22 -10.36
CA LEU A 82 -10.70 -11.03 -10.44
C LEU A 82 -11.40 -11.02 -11.81
N ASP A 83 -12.60 -10.46 -11.89
CA ASP A 83 -13.09 -10.04 -13.20
C ASP A 83 -12.30 -8.82 -13.70
N ASP A 84 -12.40 -8.53 -15.00
CA ASP A 84 -11.59 -7.47 -15.63
C ASP A 84 -11.81 -6.10 -14.97
N ASP A 85 -13.05 -5.78 -14.56
CA ASP A 85 -13.39 -4.49 -13.94
C ASP A 85 -12.81 -4.40 -12.50
N GLU A 86 -12.92 -5.49 -11.73
CA GLU A 86 -12.31 -5.59 -10.39
C GLU A 86 -10.77 -5.53 -10.46
N TYR A 87 -10.16 -6.18 -11.45
CA TYR A 87 -8.71 -6.16 -11.65
C TYR A 87 -8.22 -4.76 -12.01
N GLU A 88 -8.86 -4.10 -12.97
CA GLU A 88 -8.53 -2.72 -13.36
C GLU A 88 -8.68 -1.75 -12.19
N LEU A 89 -9.74 -1.88 -11.39
CA LEU A 89 -9.91 -1.07 -10.17
C LEU A 89 -8.77 -1.32 -9.17
N TYR A 90 -8.37 -2.58 -8.98
CA TYR A 90 -7.32 -2.96 -8.05
C TYR A 90 -5.94 -2.47 -8.50
N VAL A 91 -5.60 -2.63 -9.78
CA VAL A 91 -4.37 -2.10 -10.40
C VAL A 91 -4.35 -0.58 -10.34
N GLY A 92 -5.47 0.07 -10.69
CA GLY A 92 -5.62 1.53 -10.64
C GLY A 92 -5.38 2.10 -9.25
N ALA A 93 -5.96 1.48 -8.21
CA ALA A 93 -5.77 1.90 -6.83
C ALA A 93 -4.30 1.74 -6.38
N ALA A 94 -3.65 0.62 -6.73
CA ALA A 94 -2.23 0.41 -6.43
C ALA A 94 -1.34 1.46 -7.14
N ARG A 95 -1.62 1.75 -8.42
CA ARG A 95 -0.89 2.75 -9.19
C ARG A 95 -1.03 4.15 -8.58
N GLN A 96 -2.24 4.57 -8.21
CA GLN A 96 -2.48 5.89 -7.60
C GLN A 96 -1.66 6.08 -6.31
N ARG A 97 -1.61 5.05 -5.45
CA ARG A 97 -0.79 5.09 -4.22
C ARG A 97 0.70 5.24 -4.52
N LEU A 98 1.21 4.52 -5.53
CA LEU A 98 2.61 4.62 -5.95
C LEU A 98 2.94 5.96 -6.60
N VAL A 99 2.05 6.53 -7.42
CA VAL A 99 2.21 7.89 -7.99
C VAL A 99 2.36 8.90 -6.85
N ALA A 100 1.47 8.86 -5.85
CA ALA A 100 1.53 9.76 -4.70
C ALA A 100 2.82 9.57 -3.89
N ALA A 101 3.26 8.32 -3.68
CA ALA A 101 4.50 8.01 -2.99
C ALA A 101 5.72 8.56 -3.75
N LEU A 102 5.80 8.33 -5.06
CA LEU A 102 6.89 8.81 -5.91
C LEU A 102 6.94 10.33 -5.97
N GLN A 103 5.77 10.99 -6.03
CA GLN A 103 5.68 12.45 -5.98
C GLN A 103 6.25 13.00 -4.66
N GLN A 104 5.84 12.44 -3.51
CA GLN A 104 6.41 12.86 -2.22
C GLN A 104 7.90 12.58 -2.12
N ARG A 105 8.36 11.44 -2.65
CA ARG A 105 9.77 11.10 -2.68
C ARG A 105 10.59 12.09 -3.52
N LEU A 106 10.07 12.47 -4.69
CA LEU A 106 10.68 13.46 -5.56
C LEU A 106 10.77 14.84 -4.90
N ILE A 107 9.72 15.26 -4.18
CA ILE A 107 9.75 16.49 -3.37
C ILE A 107 10.85 16.42 -2.31
N GLY A 108 10.97 15.29 -1.61
CA GLY A 108 11.99 15.07 -0.59
C GLY A 108 13.41 15.17 -1.14
N ASP A 109 13.71 14.40 -2.19
CA ASP A 109 15.04 14.38 -2.81
C ASP A 109 15.41 15.76 -3.40
N LEU A 110 14.45 16.45 -4.03
CA LEU A 110 14.68 17.80 -4.56
C LEU A 110 14.88 18.83 -3.43
N THR A 111 14.17 18.67 -2.31
CA THR A 111 14.37 19.51 -1.12
C THR A 111 15.78 19.34 -0.57
N GLU A 112 16.24 18.09 -0.43
CA GLU A 112 17.61 17.79 0.02
C GLU A 112 18.64 18.41 -0.93
N TYR A 113 18.48 18.19 -2.23
CA TYR A 113 19.38 18.74 -3.25
C TYR A 113 19.45 20.27 -3.21
N LEU A 114 18.30 20.96 -3.13
CA LEU A 114 18.24 22.43 -3.06
C LEU A 114 18.77 22.99 -1.74
N THR A 115 18.79 22.17 -0.68
CA THR A 115 19.36 22.56 0.62
C THR A 115 20.88 22.40 0.63
N SER A 116 21.39 21.32 0.03
CA SER A 116 22.83 21.02 0.01
C SER A 116 23.59 21.71 -1.13
N THR A 117 22.87 22.20 -2.14
CA THR A 117 23.46 22.72 -3.38
C THR A 117 22.94 24.11 -3.68
N THR A 118 23.85 25.06 -3.93
CA THR A 118 23.45 26.37 -4.45
C THR A 118 23.09 26.24 -5.92
N VAL A 119 21.80 26.30 -6.25
CA VAL A 119 21.35 26.37 -7.64
C VAL A 119 21.24 27.84 -8.07
N GLY A 120 22.11 28.23 -9.01
CA GLY A 120 22.09 29.54 -9.64
C GLY A 120 20.86 29.73 -10.53
N SER A 121 20.73 30.90 -11.16
CA SER A 121 19.66 31.10 -12.14
C SER A 121 19.76 30.08 -13.26
N LEU A 122 18.62 29.52 -13.66
CA LEU A 122 18.53 28.65 -14.82
C LEU A 122 18.36 29.47 -16.09
N THR A 123 19.00 29.01 -17.17
CA THR A 123 18.88 29.57 -18.51
C THR A 123 18.62 28.45 -19.50
N VAL A 124 17.66 28.66 -20.40
CA VAL A 124 17.44 27.78 -21.56
C VAL A 124 18.58 28.01 -22.53
N THR A 125 19.35 26.95 -22.83
CA THR A 125 20.42 27.02 -23.83
C THR A 125 20.03 26.38 -25.15
N ASP A 126 19.11 25.43 -25.11
CA ASP A 126 18.54 24.79 -26.28
C ASP A 126 17.11 24.35 -25.95
N ALA A 127 16.22 24.42 -26.93
CA ALA A 127 14.84 23.99 -26.79
C ALA A 127 14.30 23.57 -28.15
N ASP A 128 13.78 22.36 -28.22
CA ASP A 128 13.09 21.82 -29.38
C ASP A 128 11.72 21.32 -28.95
N PHE A 129 10.67 21.85 -29.57
CA PHE A 129 9.28 21.50 -29.28
C PHE A 129 8.60 21.06 -30.57
N GLY A 130 8.03 19.85 -30.53
CA GLY A 130 7.03 19.39 -31.48
C GLY A 130 5.62 19.70 -31.00
N ASP A 131 4.65 18.97 -31.55
CA ASP A 131 3.23 19.20 -31.32
C ASP A 131 2.82 18.84 -29.87
N ASP A 132 3.34 17.71 -29.37
CA ASP A 132 2.99 17.14 -28.06
C ASP A 132 4.18 16.81 -27.15
N GLU A 133 5.41 16.98 -27.63
CA GLU A 133 6.63 16.68 -26.89
C GLU A 133 7.70 17.75 -27.08
N GLY A 134 8.60 17.86 -26.10
CA GLY A 134 9.71 18.79 -26.16
C GLY A 134 10.93 18.29 -25.41
N ILE A 135 12.10 18.72 -25.87
CA ILE A 135 13.39 18.46 -25.23
C ILE A 135 14.06 19.81 -25.02
N VAL A 136 14.48 20.06 -23.79
CA VAL A 136 15.00 21.36 -23.37
C VAL A 136 16.32 21.14 -22.63
N THR A 137 17.33 21.93 -22.97
CA THR A 137 18.58 21.97 -22.21
C THR A 137 18.61 23.23 -21.34
N LEU A 138 18.76 23.04 -20.03
CA LEU A 138 18.93 24.10 -19.05
C LEU A 138 20.34 24.08 -18.46
N ASN A 139 20.94 25.25 -18.30
CA ASN A 139 22.17 25.44 -17.54
C ASN A 139 21.90 26.26 -16.28
N SER A 140 22.64 25.99 -15.22
CA SER A 140 22.65 26.83 -14.01
C SER A 140 23.84 27.78 -14.04
N ALA A 141 23.63 29.02 -13.56
CA ALA A 141 24.70 29.98 -13.34
C ALA A 141 25.64 29.59 -12.17
N ALA A 142 25.27 28.59 -11.36
CA ALA A 142 26.13 28.08 -10.31
C ALA A 142 27.20 27.12 -10.86
N THR A 143 28.43 27.27 -10.40
CA THR A 143 29.55 26.39 -10.77
C THR A 143 29.34 24.97 -10.26
N GLY A 144 29.63 23.98 -11.09
CA GLY A 144 29.57 22.56 -10.70
C GLY A 144 28.18 21.94 -10.77
N VAL A 145 27.16 22.68 -11.19
CA VAL A 145 25.84 22.12 -11.52
C VAL A 145 25.86 21.66 -12.98
N PRO A 146 25.62 20.37 -13.27
CA PRO A 146 25.61 19.86 -14.64
C PRO A 146 24.42 20.42 -15.44
N SER A 147 24.53 20.38 -16.77
CA SER A 147 23.41 20.72 -17.65
C SER A 147 22.27 19.73 -17.45
N LEU A 148 21.04 20.24 -17.46
CA LEU A 148 19.82 19.47 -17.28
C LEU A 148 19.14 19.31 -18.64
N GLU A 149 18.91 18.07 -19.08
CA GLU A 149 18.03 17.80 -20.22
C GLU A 149 16.64 17.50 -19.68
N VAL A 150 15.68 18.37 -19.95
CA VAL A 150 14.30 18.27 -19.48
C VAL A 150 13.44 17.77 -20.63
N ARG A 151 12.74 16.66 -20.40
CA ARG A 151 11.75 16.14 -21.34
C ARG A 151 10.38 16.60 -20.92
N THR A 152 9.63 17.12 -21.88
CA THR A 152 8.32 17.73 -21.63
C THR A 152 7.27 17.11 -22.54
N ARG A 153 6.04 17.09 -22.08
CA ARG A 153 4.90 16.59 -22.82
C ARG A 153 3.70 17.53 -22.67
N ARG A 154 2.90 17.62 -23.72
CA ARG A 154 1.59 18.27 -23.68
C ARG A 154 0.52 17.25 -23.26
N ARG A 155 -0.31 17.63 -22.29
CA ARG A 155 -1.46 16.85 -21.82
C ARG A 155 -2.67 17.10 -22.72
N ASP A 156 -3.68 16.24 -22.61
CA ASP A 156 -4.92 16.33 -23.38
C ASP A 156 -5.69 17.65 -23.14
N ASP A 157 -5.50 18.28 -21.98
CA ASP A 157 -6.03 19.61 -21.66
C ASP A 157 -5.23 20.78 -22.29
N GLY A 158 -4.22 20.45 -23.10
CA GLY A 158 -3.34 21.39 -23.79
C GLY A 158 -2.20 21.93 -22.93
N THR A 159 -2.11 21.56 -21.65
CA THR A 159 -1.05 22.05 -20.75
C THR A 159 0.25 21.29 -20.92
N TRP A 160 1.38 22.00 -20.92
CA TRP A 160 2.71 21.40 -20.93
C TRP A 160 3.15 21.04 -19.50
N ARG A 161 3.86 19.92 -19.38
CA ARG A 161 4.47 19.41 -18.14
C ARG A 161 5.80 18.73 -18.42
N ILE A 162 6.67 18.68 -17.40
CA ILE A 162 7.92 17.92 -17.41
C ILE A 162 7.60 16.46 -17.10
N GLU A 163 7.98 15.53 -17.96
CA GLU A 163 7.82 14.09 -17.71
C GLU A 163 9.08 13.44 -17.10
N ASP A 164 10.26 13.98 -17.39
CA ASP A 164 11.53 13.47 -16.87
C ASP A 164 12.65 14.52 -16.99
N VAL A 165 13.71 14.32 -16.21
CA VAL A 165 14.93 15.16 -16.25
C VAL A 165 16.14 14.25 -16.31
N ARG A 166 17.07 14.49 -17.23
CA ARG A 166 18.39 13.85 -17.25
C ARG A 166 19.43 14.76 -16.64
N ILE A 167 20.23 14.18 -15.75
CA ILE A 167 21.36 14.81 -15.10
C ILE A 167 22.59 13.97 -15.45
N ASP A 168 23.60 14.60 -16.06
CA ASP A 168 24.80 13.93 -16.60
C ASP A 168 24.44 12.77 -17.54
N GLY A 169 23.49 13.03 -18.45
CA GLY A 169 23.05 12.04 -19.43
C GLY A 169 22.24 10.88 -18.85
N ARG A 170 21.90 10.86 -17.55
CA ARG A 170 21.06 9.82 -16.93
C ARG A 170 19.72 10.38 -16.46
N ALA A 171 18.64 9.82 -17.01
CA ALA A 171 17.26 10.09 -16.63
C ALA A 171 17.00 9.83 -15.15
N LEU A 172 16.25 10.73 -14.50
CA LEU A 172 15.86 10.61 -13.10
C LEU A 172 14.91 9.43 -12.90
N SER A 173 13.97 9.22 -13.82
CA SER A 173 13.10 8.04 -13.81
C SER A 173 13.89 6.72 -13.78
N ARG A 174 14.97 6.63 -14.56
CA ARG A 174 15.88 5.48 -14.56
C ARG A 174 16.62 5.35 -13.23
N ARG A 175 17.11 6.45 -12.64
CA ARG A 175 17.75 6.41 -11.30
C ARG A 175 16.80 5.88 -10.24
N TYR A 176 15.53 6.30 -10.27
CA TYR A 176 14.50 5.80 -9.36
C TYR A 176 14.20 4.33 -9.61
N ARG A 177 14.13 3.90 -10.88
CA ARG A 177 13.96 2.49 -11.20
C ARG A 177 15.08 1.64 -10.61
N ASP A 178 16.32 2.06 -10.82
CA ASP A 178 17.50 1.34 -10.33
C ASP A 178 17.59 1.34 -8.79
N LEU A 179 17.07 2.37 -8.12
CA LEU A 179 17.04 2.44 -6.65
C LEU A 179 16.12 1.39 -6.02
N TYR A 180 15.07 0.97 -6.74
CA TYR A 180 14.05 0.04 -6.23
C TYR A 180 13.98 -1.27 -7.03
N ASP A 181 15.05 -1.63 -7.75
CA ASP A 181 15.13 -2.78 -8.66
C ASP A 181 14.84 -4.12 -7.96
N ASP A 182 15.41 -4.37 -6.76
CA ASP A 182 15.17 -5.58 -5.97
C ASP A 182 13.67 -5.77 -5.70
N THR A 183 12.96 -4.67 -5.43
CA THR A 183 11.53 -4.70 -5.16
C THR A 183 10.72 -4.93 -6.43
N MET A 184 11.06 -4.22 -7.52
CA MET A 184 10.34 -4.31 -8.78
C MET A 184 10.59 -5.63 -9.53
N ASP A 185 11.85 -5.99 -9.73
CA ASP A 185 12.26 -7.22 -10.44
C ASP A 185 12.00 -8.47 -9.60
N GLY A 186 12.02 -8.34 -8.26
CA GLY A 186 11.55 -9.36 -7.33
C GLY A 186 10.02 -9.57 -7.36
N ARG A 187 9.30 -8.73 -8.11
CA ARG A 187 7.83 -8.67 -8.25
C ARG A 187 7.07 -8.52 -6.94
N TYR A 188 7.69 -7.95 -5.90
CA TYR A 188 7.04 -7.81 -4.60
C TYR A 188 5.79 -6.95 -4.72
N SER A 189 4.84 -7.12 -3.80
CA SER A 189 3.56 -6.41 -3.87
C SER A 189 3.76 -4.89 -3.87
N PRO A 190 2.88 -4.12 -4.56
CA PRO A 190 2.97 -2.66 -4.62
C PRO A 190 3.14 -1.95 -3.27
N SER A 191 2.57 -2.50 -2.19
CA SER A 191 2.74 -1.94 -0.84
C SER A 191 4.19 -1.98 -0.33
N VAL A 192 5.01 -2.93 -0.78
CA VAL A 192 6.44 -2.99 -0.46
C VAL A 192 7.17 -1.83 -1.14
N LEU A 193 6.90 -1.60 -2.43
CA LEU A 193 7.49 -0.45 -3.13
C LEU A 193 7.01 0.87 -2.53
N GLU A 194 5.73 0.97 -2.18
CA GLU A 194 5.19 2.16 -1.51
C GLU A 194 5.95 2.45 -0.20
N ALA A 195 6.17 1.44 0.64
CA ALA A 195 6.92 1.59 1.88
C ALA A 195 8.35 2.06 1.63
N GLU A 196 9.03 1.49 0.64
CA GLU A 196 10.43 1.84 0.32
C GLU A 196 10.57 3.24 -0.26
N VAL A 197 9.67 3.61 -1.18
CA VAL A 197 9.62 4.96 -1.76
C VAL A 197 9.32 6.00 -0.69
N ARG A 198 8.41 5.70 0.24
CA ARG A 198 8.09 6.55 1.40
C ARG A 198 9.12 6.46 2.54
N GLN A 199 10.13 5.60 2.42
CA GLN A 199 11.16 5.35 3.44
C GLN A 199 10.59 4.93 4.81
N LEU A 200 9.54 4.12 4.80
CA LEU A 200 8.93 3.55 6.00
C LEU A 200 9.68 2.29 6.44
N ASP A 201 9.73 2.04 7.75
CA ASP A 201 10.27 0.79 8.29
C ASP A 201 9.28 -0.37 8.28
N TYR A 202 8.09 -0.15 7.75
CA TYR A 202 7.03 -1.14 7.68
C TYR A 202 6.28 -1.11 6.37
N VAL A 203 5.74 -2.26 6.01
CA VAL A 203 4.81 -2.45 4.90
C VAL A 203 3.42 -2.69 5.48
N ILE A 204 2.43 -1.96 4.99
CA ILE A 204 1.02 -2.26 5.25
C ILE A 204 0.63 -3.40 4.31
N LEU A 205 0.33 -4.57 4.87
CA LEU A 205 -0.15 -5.71 4.10
C LEU A 205 -1.65 -5.61 3.86
N GLU A 206 -2.40 -5.12 4.86
CA GLU A 206 -3.84 -4.85 4.78
C GLU A 206 -4.30 -3.91 5.90
N ASP A 207 -5.08 -2.89 5.56
CA ASP A 207 -5.77 -1.97 6.48
C ASP A 207 -7.30 -1.89 6.23
N PHE A 208 -7.78 -2.64 5.22
CA PHE A 208 -9.15 -2.71 4.72
C PHE A 208 -9.72 -1.40 4.19
N ALA A 209 -8.96 -0.29 4.23
CA ALA A 209 -9.45 1.05 3.93
C ALA A 209 -9.79 1.26 2.45
N ALA A 210 -9.19 0.45 1.56
CA ALA A 210 -9.51 0.46 0.13
C ALA A 210 -10.88 -0.17 -0.19
N SER A 211 -11.47 -0.92 0.75
CA SER A 211 -12.74 -1.62 0.55
C SER A 211 -13.94 -0.72 0.86
N GLY A 212 -15.04 -0.90 0.13
CA GLY A 212 -16.32 -0.26 0.46
C GLY A 212 -16.89 -0.75 1.80
N PRO A 213 -17.72 0.05 2.48
CA PRO A 213 -18.37 -0.39 3.73
C PRO A 213 -19.32 -1.57 3.47
N ASP A 214 -19.41 -2.45 4.45
CA ASP A 214 -20.36 -3.57 4.56
C ASP A 214 -20.20 -4.71 3.54
N GLY A 215 -19.22 -4.61 2.64
CA GLY A 215 -18.87 -5.63 1.64
C GLY A 215 -17.74 -6.58 2.05
N LEU A 216 -17.40 -7.50 1.16
CA LEU A 216 -16.18 -8.31 1.25
C LEU A 216 -14.95 -7.42 0.99
N PRO A 217 -13.80 -7.71 1.61
CA PRO A 217 -12.61 -6.90 1.38
C PRO A 217 -12.05 -7.13 -0.03
N ILE A 218 -11.73 -6.04 -0.73
CA ILE A 218 -11.23 -6.07 -2.11
C ILE A 218 -9.88 -6.80 -2.18
N GLY A 219 -9.70 -7.64 -3.19
CA GLY A 219 -8.48 -8.44 -3.38
C GLY A 219 -8.34 -9.61 -2.43
N TRP A 220 -9.40 -9.96 -1.68
CA TRP A 220 -9.49 -11.20 -0.93
C TRP A 220 -10.41 -12.20 -1.62
N ARG A 221 -10.02 -13.48 -1.56
CA ARG A 221 -10.69 -14.60 -2.22
C ARG A 221 -10.83 -15.79 -1.30
N TRP A 222 -11.50 -16.83 -1.76
CA TRP A 222 -11.64 -18.11 -1.08
C TRP A 222 -11.28 -19.22 -2.07
N ARG A 223 -11.31 -20.46 -1.61
CA ARG A 223 -11.05 -21.61 -2.49
C ARG A 223 -12.32 -21.94 -3.28
N ASP A 224 -12.19 -22.39 -4.52
CA ASP A 224 -13.32 -22.75 -5.39
C ASP A 224 -14.32 -23.71 -4.73
N LYS A 225 -13.82 -24.69 -3.96
CA LYS A 225 -14.67 -25.63 -3.21
C LYS A 225 -15.58 -24.98 -2.15
N ASP A 226 -15.31 -23.73 -1.81
CA ASP A 226 -16.03 -22.95 -0.82
C ASP A 226 -16.90 -21.87 -1.49
N GLU A 227 -17.00 -21.85 -2.83
CA GLU A 227 -17.77 -20.86 -3.62
C GLU A 227 -19.21 -20.72 -3.13
N ASP A 228 -19.93 -21.83 -3.05
CA ASP A 228 -21.35 -21.86 -2.64
C ASP A 228 -21.56 -21.65 -1.13
N ARG A 229 -20.49 -21.56 -0.33
CA ARG A 229 -20.60 -21.32 1.11
C ARG A 229 -20.86 -19.85 1.39
N ARG A 230 -21.69 -19.57 2.38
CA ARG A 230 -21.90 -18.19 2.86
C ARG A 230 -20.57 -17.60 3.35
N LYS A 231 -20.19 -16.45 2.81
CA LYS A 231 -19.06 -15.65 3.30
C LYS A 231 -19.59 -14.68 4.36
N THR A 232 -19.19 -14.88 5.60
CA THR A 232 -19.70 -14.12 6.76
C THR A 232 -18.74 -13.00 7.19
N TYR A 233 -17.92 -12.54 6.25
CA TYR A 233 -16.95 -11.48 6.42
C TYR A 233 -17.54 -10.15 5.91
N HIS A 234 -17.37 -9.09 6.70
CA HIS A 234 -17.84 -7.75 6.34
C HIS A 234 -16.81 -6.71 6.76
N VAL A 235 -16.40 -5.86 5.83
CA VAL A 235 -15.64 -4.66 6.15
C VAL A 235 -16.56 -3.70 6.89
N ARG A 236 -16.12 -3.20 8.03
CA ARG A 236 -16.83 -2.20 8.83
C ARG A 236 -16.00 -0.94 8.92
N LYS A 237 -16.68 0.20 8.91
CA LYS A 237 -16.08 1.51 9.14
C LYS A 237 -16.79 2.19 10.30
N GLN A 238 -16.05 2.53 11.34
CA GLN A 238 -16.57 3.20 12.54
C GLN A 238 -15.58 4.26 13.01
N ASN A 239 -16.05 5.50 13.20
CA ASN A 239 -15.25 6.66 13.63
C ASN A 239 -13.93 6.83 12.86
N GLY A 240 -13.96 6.63 11.54
CA GLY A 240 -12.78 6.76 10.68
C GLY A 240 -11.89 5.52 10.63
N GLN A 241 -12.08 4.54 11.50
CA GLN A 241 -11.34 3.28 11.48
C GLN A 241 -12.05 2.22 10.65
N THR A 242 -11.26 1.44 9.93
CA THR A 242 -11.74 0.33 9.10
C THR A 242 -11.19 -0.99 9.64
N TYR A 243 -12.04 -2.02 9.68
CA TYR A 243 -11.67 -3.35 10.13
C TYR A 243 -12.55 -4.42 9.47
N LEU A 244 -12.08 -5.66 9.45
CA LEU A 244 -12.85 -6.80 8.97
C LEU A 244 -13.54 -7.50 10.14
N ALA A 245 -14.87 -7.63 10.09
CA ALA A 245 -15.66 -8.43 11.03
C ALA A 245 -15.98 -9.80 10.43
N ALA A 246 -15.89 -10.85 11.22
CA ALA A 246 -16.19 -12.22 10.82
C ALA A 246 -16.99 -12.94 11.89
N LYS A 247 -18.07 -13.61 11.49
CA LYS A 247 -18.85 -14.50 12.36
C LYS A 247 -19.01 -15.87 11.71
N ASP A 248 -18.54 -16.92 12.33
CA ASP A 248 -18.74 -18.29 11.85
C ASP A 248 -19.70 -19.06 12.74
N SER A 249 -20.54 -19.88 12.11
CA SER A 249 -21.46 -20.82 12.77
C SER A 249 -21.46 -22.16 12.03
N GLY A 250 -20.29 -22.58 11.52
CA GLY A 250 -20.11 -23.85 10.82
C GLY A 250 -19.69 -23.77 9.35
N GLY A 251 -19.54 -22.58 8.77
CA GLY A 251 -19.16 -22.39 7.36
C GLY A 251 -17.67 -22.58 7.11
N SER A 252 -16.83 -22.05 8.02
CA SER A 252 -15.37 -22.12 8.01
C SER A 252 -14.76 -21.86 6.63
N VAL A 253 -14.95 -20.65 6.10
CA VAL A 253 -14.35 -20.22 4.84
C VAL A 253 -13.09 -19.39 5.12
N ILE A 254 -11.95 -19.84 4.58
CA ILE A 254 -10.71 -19.07 4.64
C ILE A 254 -10.72 -17.98 3.58
N MET A 255 -10.46 -16.75 3.99
CA MET A 255 -10.18 -15.64 3.08
C MET A 255 -8.67 -15.63 2.78
N LEU A 256 -8.27 -15.49 1.52
CA LEU A 256 -6.90 -15.55 1.03
C LEU A 256 -6.58 -14.27 0.25
N ARG A 257 -5.35 -13.76 0.39
CA ARG A 257 -4.87 -12.59 -0.34
C ARG A 257 -3.44 -12.83 -0.81
N TYR A 258 -3.19 -12.63 -2.10
CA TYR A 258 -1.82 -12.60 -2.61
C TYR A 258 -1.09 -11.39 -2.05
N SER A 259 0.05 -11.65 -1.43
CA SER A 259 0.86 -10.63 -0.79
C SER A 259 2.30 -11.13 -0.72
N HIS A 260 3.16 -10.44 -1.45
CA HIS A 260 4.54 -10.84 -1.67
C HIS A 260 5.45 -9.82 -1.04
N TRP A 261 6.09 -10.20 0.06
CA TRP A 261 7.15 -9.43 0.69
C TRP A 261 8.33 -10.34 0.99
N ASN A 262 9.44 -9.73 1.39
CA ASN A 262 10.59 -10.46 1.87
C ASN A 262 10.52 -10.65 3.38
N PRO A 263 10.19 -11.86 3.89
CA PRO A 263 10.08 -12.10 5.32
C PRO A 263 11.45 -12.10 6.01
N ARG A 264 12.55 -12.00 5.26
CA ARG A 264 13.90 -11.78 5.80
C ARG A 264 14.27 -10.31 5.96
N ARG A 265 13.57 -9.41 5.25
CA ARG A 265 13.73 -7.95 5.33
C ARG A 265 12.73 -7.35 6.31
N TYR A 266 11.49 -7.84 6.26
CA TYR A 266 10.40 -7.47 7.16
C TYR A 266 9.91 -8.70 7.95
N PRO A 267 10.69 -9.19 8.94
CA PRO A 267 10.38 -10.43 9.66
C PRO A 267 9.38 -10.26 10.80
N ILE A 268 9.13 -9.04 11.28
CA ILE A 268 8.23 -8.82 12.40
C ILE A 268 6.84 -8.51 11.87
N MET A 269 5.89 -9.40 12.10
CA MET A 269 4.50 -9.18 11.70
C MET A 269 3.69 -8.70 12.90
N THR A 270 2.86 -7.67 12.69
CA THR A 270 1.96 -7.13 13.71
C THR A 270 0.57 -6.94 13.15
N TRP A 271 -0.44 -6.99 14.03
CA TRP A 271 -1.83 -6.71 13.67
C TRP A 271 -2.65 -6.34 14.90
N CYS A 272 -3.83 -5.81 14.66
CA CYS A 272 -4.89 -5.68 15.65
C CYS A 272 -5.95 -6.75 15.42
N TRP A 273 -6.42 -7.36 16.50
CA TRP A 273 -7.56 -8.26 16.45
C TRP A 273 -8.42 -8.16 17.72
N ARG A 274 -9.66 -8.63 17.63
CA ARG A 274 -10.58 -8.75 18.76
C ARG A 274 -11.38 -10.03 18.60
N ALA A 275 -11.70 -10.67 19.71
CA ALA A 275 -12.62 -11.80 19.76
C ALA A 275 -13.82 -11.43 20.65
N ASP A 276 -15.03 -11.69 20.16
CA ASP A 276 -16.26 -11.48 20.95
C ASP A 276 -16.86 -12.83 21.39
N LYS A 277 -16.57 -13.93 20.66
CA LYS A 277 -17.06 -15.27 20.99
C LYS A 277 -16.09 -16.35 20.55
N LEU A 278 -15.64 -17.17 21.51
CA LEU A 278 -14.75 -18.33 21.25
C LEU A 278 -15.56 -19.59 20.93
N PRO A 279 -15.07 -20.45 20.02
CA PRO A 279 -15.62 -21.79 19.84
C PRO A 279 -15.32 -22.65 21.08
N PRO A 280 -16.32 -23.11 21.86
CA PRO A 280 -16.08 -23.83 23.10
C PRO A 280 -15.30 -25.14 22.88
N GLY A 281 -14.27 -25.36 23.70
CA GLY A 281 -13.45 -26.58 23.60
C GLY A 281 -12.54 -26.66 22.37
N GLY A 282 -12.41 -25.56 21.61
CA GLY A 282 -11.47 -25.48 20.49
C GLY A 282 -10.04 -25.84 20.90
N ASP A 283 -9.44 -26.78 20.19
CA ASP A 283 -8.08 -27.28 20.36
C ASP A 283 -7.52 -27.66 18.98
N GLU A 284 -6.57 -26.86 18.50
CA GLU A 284 -5.96 -26.92 17.17
C GLU A 284 -5.13 -28.19 16.94
N ARG A 285 -4.85 -28.99 17.97
CA ARG A 285 -4.12 -30.26 17.84
C ARG A 285 -4.99 -31.36 17.24
N PHE A 286 -6.31 -31.31 17.43
CA PHE A 286 -7.20 -32.40 17.06
C PHE A 286 -8.19 -32.00 15.98
N GLY A 287 -8.38 -32.86 14.98
CA GLY A 287 -9.19 -32.52 13.81
C GLY A 287 -10.68 -32.28 14.09
N HIS A 288 -11.23 -32.80 15.18
CA HIS A 288 -12.63 -32.64 15.57
C HIS A 288 -12.85 -31.46 16.53
N THR A 289 -11.80 -30.71 16.86
CA THR A 289 -11.86 -29.50 17.68
C THR A 289 -11.00 -28.38 17.10
N ASN A 290 -10.57 -28.50 15.83
CA ASN A 290 -9.61 -27.59 15.20
C ASN A 290 -10.28 -26.28 14.77
N ASP A 291 -10.77 -25.54 15.75
CA ASP A 291 -11.44 -24.26 15.61
C ASP A 291 -10.76 -23.24 16.52
N SER A 292 -10.58 -22.04 15.99
CA SER A 292 -9.97 -20.89 16.65
C SER A 292 -10.83 -19.67 16.35
N VAL A 293 -11.02 -18.78 17.33
CA VAL A 293 -11.86 -17.60 17.09
C VAL A 293 -11.27 -16.69 16.01
N ALA A 294 -9.95 -16.56 16.00
CA ALA A 294 -9.22 -15.78 15.02
C ALA A 294 -7.97 -16.51 14.54
N GLY A 295 -7.72 -16.47 13.23
CA GLY A 295 -6.60 -17.14 12.60
C GLY A 295 -6.00 -16.32 11.46
N ILE A 296 -4.70 -16.05 11.52
CA ILE A 296 -3.94 -15.40 10.45
C ILE A 296 -2.91 -16.37 9.87
N TYR A 297 -3.01 -16.62 8.57
CA TYR A 297 -2.11 -17.50 7.83
C TYR A 297 -1.03 -16.67 7.13
N VAL A 298 0.22 -17.11 7.23
CA VAL A 298 1.31 -16.63 6.39
C VAL A 298 1.77 -17.76 5.49
N PHE A 299 1.61 -17.59 4.17
CA PHE A 299 2.06 -18.55 3.16
C PHE A 299 3.46 -18.16 2.68
N PHE A 300 4.48 -18.91 3.10
CA PHE A 300 5.87 -18.57 2.80
C PHE A 300 6.33 -19.08 1.43
N SER A 301 5.94 -20.31 1.07
CA SER A 301 6.37 -20.97 -0.16
C SER A 301 5.59 -22.26 -0.38
N GLN A 302 5.83 -22.93 -1.49
CA GLN A 302 5.42 -24.31 -1.73
C GLN A 302 6.64 -25.19 -2.02
N THR A 303 6.53 -26.49 -1.73
CA THR A 303 7.48 -27.51 -2.17
C THR A 303 7.33 -27.77 -3.68
N TRP A 304 8.26 -28.54 -4.26
CA TRP A 304 8.21 -28.93 -5.68
C TRP A 304 6.95 -29.71 -6.12
N ILE A 305 6.19 -30.28 -5.16
CA ILE A 305 4.94 -31.02 -5.39
C ILE A 305 3.71 -30.18 -4.98
N GLY A 306 3.88 -28.85 -4.90
CA GLY A 306 2.78 -27.92 -4.59
C GLY A 306 2.37 -27.87 -3.12
N MET A 307 3.13 -28.48 -2.20
CA MET A 307 2.75 -28.50 -0.78
C MET A 307 3.06 -27.17 -0.10
N PRO A 308 2.08 -26.45 0.49
CA PRO A 308 2.33 -25.14 1.05
C PRO A 308 3.07 -25.22 2.39
N ARG A 309 4.12 -24.42 2.54
CA ARG A 309 4.79 -24.11 3.81
C ARG A 309 4.20 -22.83 4.38
N HIS A 310 3.34 -22.99 5.37
CA HIS A 310 2.59 -21.90 5.96
C HIS A 310 2.43 -22.10 7.47
N ILE A 311 2.21 -21.00 8.17
CA ILE A 311 1.99 -20.95 9.63
C ILE A 311 0.66 -20.23 9.88
N LYS A 312 -0.18 -20.76 10.79
CA LYS A 312 -1.42 -20.17 11.29
C LYS A 312 -1.17 -19.58 12.68
N TYR A 313 -1.31 -18.27 12.84
CA TYR A 313 -1.30 -17.59 14.13
C TYR A 313 -2.72 -17.53 14.67
N VAL A 314 -2.95 -18.02 15.89
CA VAL A 314 -4.32 -18.23 16.41
C VAL A 314 -4.56 -17.57 17.76
N TRP A 315 -5.80 -17.13 17.96
CA TRP A 315 -6.38 -16.98 19.29
C TRP A 315 -7.12 -18.28 19.62
N SER A 316 -6.56 -19.07 20.53
CA SER A 316 -7.06 -20.41 20.89
C SER A 316 -8.09 -20.35 22.01
N SER A 317 -9.02 -21.30 22.05
CA SER A 317 -9.96 -21.46 23.17
C SER A 317 -9.35 -22.14 24.38
N THR A 318 -8.36 -23.03 24.20
CA THR A 318 -7.87 -23.92 25.26
C THR A 318 -6.36 -24.06 25.36
N LEU A 319 -5.61 -23.82 24.27
CA LEU A 319 -4.16 -23.97 24.26
C LEU A 319 -3.49 -22.72 24.82
N ALA A 320 -2.44 -22.90 25.62
CA ALA A 320 -1.67 -21.79 26.18
C ALA A 320 -0.96 -20.96 25.09
N GLU A 321 -0.82 -19.66 25.32
CA GLU A 321 0.01 -18.78 24.49
C GLU A 321 1.43 -19.33 24.30
N GLY A 322 1.99 -19.12 23.11
CA GLY A 322 3.31 -19.62 22.72
C GLY A 322 3.33 -21.11 22.34
N THR A 323 2.22 -21.83 22.46
CA THR A 323 2.12 -23.22 21.99
C THR A 323 2.35 -23.26 20.47
N ILE A 324 3.30 -24.09 20.04
CA ILE A 324 3.54 -24.39 18.62
C ILE A 324 3.21 -25.85 18.38
N GLY A 325 2.39 -26.11 17.38
CA GLY A 325 1.97 -27.45 17.06
C GLY A 325 1.60 -27.63 15.60
N ARG A 326 1.26 -28.86 15.25
CA ARG A 326 0.77 -29.22 13.93
C ARG A 326 -0.12 -30.44 14.07
N ARG A 327 -1.22 -30.45 13.33
CA ARG A 327 -2.08 -31.63 13.27
C ARG A 327 -1.40 -32.76 12.50
N ASP A 328 -1.66 -33.98 12.93
CA ASP A 328 -1.19 -35.20 12.27
C ASP A 328 -1.96 -35.47 10.97
N ARG A 329 -1.73 -34.62 9.95
CA ARG A 329 -2.18 -34.79 8.57
C ARG A 329 -1.19 -34.12 7.62
N ILE A 330 -1.04 -34.70 6.44
CA ILE A 330 -0.25 -34.12 5.34
C ILE A 330 -0.80 -32.72 5.01
N ALA A 331 0.08 -31.81 4.58
CA ALA A 331 -0.28 -30.47 4.09
C ALA A 331 -0.81 -29.47 5.12
N ARG A 332 -0.85 -29.81 6.41
CA ARG A 332 -1.44 -28.90 7.40
C ARG A 332 -0.47 -27.80 7.84
N PRO A 333 -0.98 -26.59 8.16
CA PRO A 333 -0.19 -25.54 8.77
C PRO A 333 0.44 -26.03 10.07
N TYR A 334 1.61 -25.51 10.40
CA TYR A 334 1.92 -25.34 11.82
C TYR A 334 1.04 -24.22 12.38
N PHE A 335 0.57 -24.36 13.61
CA PHE A 335 -0.08 -23.26 14.32
C PHE A 335 0.83 -22.74 15.43
N VAL A 336 0.68 -21.44 15.73
CA VAL A 336 1.29 -20.75 16.86
C VAL A 336 0.19 -20.02 17.60
N VAL A 337 0.01 -20.31 18.88
CA VAL A 337 -0.96 -19.61 19.72
C VAL A 337 -0.39 -18.27 20.13
N VAL A 338 -1.06 -17.18 19.74
CA VAL A 338 -0.64 -15.80 20.04
C VAL A 338 -1.47 -15.21 21.17
N GLU A 339 -2.72 -15.67 21.34
CA GLU A 339 -3.62 -15.28 22.44
C GLU A 339 -4.47 -16.50 22.84
N SER A 340 -4.96 -16.55 24.08
CA SER A 340 -5.66 -17.72 24.60
C SER A 340 -6.82 -17.40 25.56
N GLY A 341 -7.90 -18.13 25.39
CA GLY A 341 -9.00 -18.14 26.34
C GLY A 341 -9.80 -16.84 26.32
N ASN A 342 -10.61 -16.65 27.36
CA ASN A 342 -11.71 -15.69 27.38
C ASN A 342 -11.42 -14.40 28.17
N GLN A 343 -10.20 -14.23 28.69
CA GLN A 343 -9.88 -13.12 29.60
C GLN A 343 -9.95 -11.75 28.91
N GLN A 344 -9.63 -11.71 27.61
CA GLN A 344 -9.54 -10.48 26.82
C GLN A 344 -10.69 -10.34 25.80
N LEU A 345 -11.81 -11.06 25.97
CA LEU A 345 -12.95 -10.93 25.05
C LEU A 345 -13.51 -9.51 25.05
N GLY A 346 -13.90 -9.04 23.86
CA GLY A 346 -14.43 -7.69 23.65
C GLY A 346 -13.37 -6.59 23.57
N GLU A 347 -12.09 -6.92 23.76
CA GLU A 347 -10.98 -5.95 23.72
C GLU A 347 -10.15 -6.09 22.44
N TRP A 348 -9.74 -4.95 21.87
CA TRP A 348 -8.80 -4.93 20.76
C TRP A 348 -7.37 -5.12 21.27
N LEU A 349 -6.71 -6.17 20.79
CA LEU A 349 -5.36 -6.53 21.19
C LEU A 349 -4.38 -6.31 20.06
N PHE A 350 -3.19 -5.83 20.45
CA PHE A 350 -2.04 -5.74 19.57
C PHE A 350 -1.23 -7.03 19.65
N ALA A 351 -1.00 -7.65 18.49
CA ALA A 351 -0.19 -8.84 18.37
C ALA A 351 1.10 -8.54 17.61
N SER A 352 2.18 -9.20 18.02
CA SER A 352 3.49 -9.13 17.37
C SER A 352 4.16 -10.50 17.35
N VAL A 353 4.65 -10.92 16.18
CA VAL A 353 5.35 -12.20 16.01
C VAL A 353 6.58 -12.06 15.14
N ASP A 354 7.56 -12.93 15.38
CA ASP A 354 8.76 -13.06 14.57
C ASP A 354 8.60 -14.19 13.55
N LEU A 355 8.37 -13.82 12.28
CA LEU A 355 8.15 -14.76 11.19
C LEU A 355 9.39 -15.61 10.90
N GLU A 356 10.61 -15.06 11.00
CA GLU A 356 11.84 -15.84 10.77
C GLU A 356 12.05 -16.85 11.89
N ASN A 357 11.90 -16.43 13.15
CA ASN A 357 12.04 -17.33 14.30
C ASN A 357 11.01 -18.45 14.26
N HIS A 358 9.74 -18.13 14.02
CA HIS A 358 8.69 -19.14 13.93
C HIS A 358 8.87 -20.06 12.71
N TYR A 359 9.36 -19.54 11.57
CA TYR A 359 9.68 -20.38 10.42
C TYR A 359 10.78 -21.40 10.76
N ASP A 360 11.85 -20.98 11.43
CA ASP A 360 12.94 -21.89 11.82
C ASP A 360 12.46 -22.95 12.81
N ARG A 361 11.69 -22.56 13.83
CA ARG A 361 11.12 -23.49 14.84
C ARG A 361 10.11 -24.49 14.26
N THR A 362 9.55 -24.25 13.08
CA THR A 362 8.50 -25.08 12.48
C THR A 362 8.98 -25.85 11.25
N TRP A 363 9.44 -25.11 10.23
CA TRP A 363 9.87 -25.63 8.94
C TRP A 363 11.39 -25.79 8.81
N GLY A 364 12.15 -25.20 9.73
CA GLY A 364 13.62 -25.24 9.76
C GLY A 364 14.28 -24.27 8.78
N GLY A 365 15.36 -23.65 9.23
CA GLY A 365 16.17 -22.72 8.45
C GLY A 365 15.45 -21.40 8.17
N ARG A 366 15.80 -20.75 7.06
CA ARG A 366 15.25 -19.43 6.70
C ARG A 366 14.15 -19.53 5.64
N PRO A 367 13.05 -18.75 5.76
CA PRO A 367 12.01 -18.68 4.74
C PRO A 367 12.58 -18.20 3.41
N LYS A 368 11.91 -18.45 2.27
CA LYS A 368 12.33 -17.84 0.99
C LYS A 368 12.22 -16.31 1.07
N LYS A 369 12.91 -15.60 0.16
CA LYS A 369 12.87 -14.13 0.08
C LYS A 369 11.53 -13.58 -0.42
N ARG A 370 10.57 -14.41 -0.84
CA ARG A 370 9.27 -13.99 -1.36
C ARG A 370 8.18 -14.89 -0.77
N THR A 371 7.25 -14.30 -0.04
CA THR A 371 6.01 -14.97 0.41
C THR A 371 5.01 -15.13 -0.73
N GLN A 372 4.00 -15.98 -0.52
CA GLN A 372 2.89 -16.17 -1.46
C GLN A 372 1.67 -15.34 -1.07
N GLY A 373 1.43 -15.13 0.22
CA GLY A 373 0.29 -14.35 0.65
C GLY A 373 -0.11 -14.57 2.10
N LEU A 374 -1.31 -14.08 2.39
CA LEU A 374 -1.96 -14.13 3.68
C LEU A 374 -3.26 -14.93 3.61
N GLY A 375 -3.75 -15.35 4.76
CA GLY A 375 -5.13 -15.80 4.89
C GLY A 375 -5.72 -15.43 6.25
N LEU A 376 -7.04 -15.30 6.30
CA LEU A 376 -7.81 -15.03 7.52
C LEU A 376 -8.87 -16.10 7.69
N LEU A 377 -9.05 -16.56 8.92
CA LEU A 377 -10.07 -17.56 9.24
C LEU A 377 -10.61 -17.35 10.65
N THR A 378 -11.90 -17.13 10.73
CA THR A 378 -12.71 -17.40 11.93
C THR A 378 -13.43 -18.72 11.70
N ASP A 379 -13.11 -19.75 12.48
CA ASP A 379 -13.62 -21.12 12.32
C ASP A 379 -14.32 -21.65 13.58
N ALA A 380 -15.52 -22.23 13.41
CA ALA A 380 -16.35 -22.84 14.45
C ALA A 380 -17.06 -24.12 13.96
N ASN A 381 -16.58 -24.76 12.89
CA ASN A 381 -17.24 -25.89 12.26
C ASN A 381 -16.87 -27.25 12.85
N SER A 382 -15.69 -27.40 13.45
CA SER A 382 -15.27 -28.66 14.07
C SER A 382 -15.95 -28.87 15.42
N THR A 383 -16.18 -27.78 16.15
CA THR A 383 -16.80 -27.71 17.48
C THR A 383 -18.32 -27.62 17.44
N ASP A 384 -18.92 -27.54 16.25
CA ASP A 384 -20.38 -27.36 16.04
C ASP A 384 -20.94 -26.20 16.85
N SER A 385 -20.27 -25.04 16.75
CA SER A 385 -20.53 -23.89 17.62
C SER A 385 -20.51 -22.56 16.85
N GLU A 386 -20.19 -21.45 17.54
CA GLU A 386 -20.06 -20.14 16.93
C GLU A 386 -18.74 -19.48 17.34
N ALA A 387 -18.17 -18.72 16.41
CA ALA A 387 -17.01 -17.87 16.65
C ALA A 387 -17.25 -16.46 16.07
N GLU A 388 -16.73 -15.45 16.74
CA GLU A 388 -16.85 -14.05 16.29
C GLU A 388 -15.55 -13.29 16.54
N ALA A 389 -14.95 -12.77 15.47
CA ALA A 389 -13.68 -12.06 15.52
C ALA A 389 -13.58 -10.90 14.55
N TYR A 390 -12.58 -10.07 14.80
CA TYR A 390 -12.31 -8.85 14.07
C TYR A 390 -10.81 -8.73 13.79
N TYR A 391 -10.45 -8.20 12.63
CA TYR A 391 -9.07 -8.06 12.17
C TYR A 391 -8.84 -6.65 11.63
N ALA A 392 -7.68 -6.07 11.95
CA ALA A 392 -7.30 -4.77 11.42
C ALA A 392 -5.78 -4.60 11.33
N ASP A 393 -5.34 -3.72 10.43
CA ASP A 393 -3.97 -3.21 10.34
C ASP A 393 -2.87 -4.27 10.39
N LEU A 394 -2.86 -5.18 9.41
CA LEU A 394 -1.79 -6.15 9.24
C LEU A 394 -0.56 -5.46 8.65
N ARG A 395 0.55 -5.48 9.39
CA ARG A 395 1.82 -4.84 8.99
C ARG A 395 2.99 -5.80 9.15
N VAL A 396 4.04 -5.59 8.36
CA VAL A 396 5.35 -6.23 8.58
C VAL A 396 6.43 -5.17 8.68
N TRP A 397 7.33 -5.34 9.65
CA TRP A 397 8.33 -4.36 10.05
C TRP A 397 9.72 -4.91 9.85
N THR A 398 10.67 -4.01 9.57
CA THR A 398 12.08 -4.36 9.60
C THR A 398 12.50 -4.81 10.99
N ARG A 399 13.46 -5.74 11.04
CA ARG A 399 14.08 -6.16 12.31
C ARG A 399 14.62 -4.96 13.08
N LYS A 400 15.31 -4.07 12.37
CA LYS A 400 15.92 -2.86 12.94
C LYS A 400 14.90 -2.01 13.70
N ALA A 401 13.73 -1.75 13.11
CA ALA A 401 12.69 -0.96 13.78
C ALA A 401 12.15 -1.64 15.04
N TYR A 402 12.03 -2.95 15.04
CA TYR A 402 11.63 -3.70 16.24
C TYR A 402 12.70 -3.64 17.34
N ASP A 403 13.96 -3.91 17.00
CA ASP A 403 15.07 -3.92 17.95
C ASP A 403 15.33 -2.51 18.54
N GLU A 404 15.04 -1.46 17.79
CA GLU A 404 15.11 -0.05 18.23
C GLU A 404 13.85 0.42 18.98
N GLY A 405 12.86 -0.46 19.22
CA GLY A 405 11.63 -0.13 19.95
C GLY A 405 10.66 0.79 19.19
N ARG A 406 10.75 0.85 17.86
CA ARG A 406 9.90 1.71 17.00
C ARG A 406 8.57 1.06 16.62
N VAL A 407 8.42 -0.24 16.85
CA VAL A 407 7.13 -0.94 16.74
C VAL A 407 6.29 -0.62 17.97
N GLN A 408 5.23 0.15 17.79
CA GLN A 408 4.33 0.59 18.86
C GLN A 408 2.95 -0.03 18.69
N ASP A 409 2.23 -0.20 19.81
CA ASP A 409 0.82 -0.60 19.79
C ASP A 409 0.01 0.49 19.07
N TYR A 410 -0.58 0.13 17.93
CA TYR A 410 -1.43 1.00 17.14
C TYR A 410 -2.92 0.61 17.22
N CYS A 411 -3.28 -0.28 18.15
CA CYS A 411 -4.65 -0.75 18.33
C CYS A 411 -5.49 0.15 19.24
N ASP A 412 -4.89 1.14 19.89
CA ASP A 412 -5.58 2.11 20.75
C ASP A 412 -6.76 2.79 20.05
N CYS A 413 -6.58 3.15 18.77
CA CYS A 413 -7.62 3.80 17.99
C CYS A 413 -8.88 2.92 17.78
N TYR A 414 -8.75 1.59 17.92
CA TYR A 414 -9.85 0.65 17.88
C TYR A 414 -10.46 0.41 19.26
N ARG A 415 -9.68 0.52 20.35
CA ARG A 415 -10.17 0.44 21.73
C ARG A 415 -11.13 1.60 22.05
N ASP A 416 -10.84 2.80 21.54
CA ASP A 416 -11.71 3.97 21.67
C ASP A 416 -13.11 3.75 21.07
N LEU A 417 -13.24 2.89 20.04
CA LEU A 417 -14.54 2.54 19.45
C LEU A 417 -15.46 1.79 20.43
N VAL A 418 -14.88 1.00 21.33
CA VAL A 418 -15.61 0.21 22.33
C VAL A 418 -16.08 1.14 23.45
N SER A 419 -15.20 2.01 23.96
CA SER A 419 -15.50 2.97 25.03
C SER A 419 -16.65 3.91 24.68
N MET A 420 -16.69 4.44 23.45
CA MET A 420 -17.80 5.32 23.02
C MET A 420 -19.16 4.60 22.95
N LYS A 421 -19.15 3.29 22.68
CA LYS A 421 -20.39 2.48 22.66
C LYS A 421 -20.95 2.27 24.08
N VAL A 422 -20.06 2.18 25.08
CA VAL A 422 -20.44 2.11 26.50
C VAL A 422 -21.04 3.44 26.96
N ASP A 423 -20.42 4.58 26.61
CA ASP A 423 -20.92 5.91 27.00
C ASP A 423 -22.28 6.27 26.39
N LEU A 424 -22.54 5.87 25.14
CA LEU A 424 -23.85 6.04 24.49
C LEU A 424 -24.92 5.09 25.07
N GLY A 425 -24.52 3.97 25.65
CA GLY A 425 -25.41 3.01 26.32
C GLY A 425 -25.72 3.35 27.78
N SER A 426 -24.86 4.13 28.46
CA SER A 426 -25.01 4.51 29.86
C SER A 426 -25.67 5.88 30.07
N GLY A 427 -26.45 6.36 29.11
CA GLY A 427 -27.21 7.61 29.20
C GLY A 427 -28.31 7.60 30.26
N THR A 428 -27.95 7.54 31.54
CA THR A 428 -28.83 7.99 32.63
C THR A 428 -29.05 9.48 32.47
N VAL A 429 -30.29 9.86 32.17
CA VAL A 429 -30.77 11.24 32.26
C VAL A 429 -30.59 11.70 33.71
N ARG A 430 -29.50 12.43 33.98
CA ARG A 430 -29.40 13.25 35.20
C ARG A 430 -30.22 14.51 34.96
N ALA A 431 -31.38 14.57 35.62
CA ALA A 431 -32.15 15.79 35.72
C ALA A 431 -31.27 16.92 36.32
N PRO A 432 -31.42 18.19 35.87
CA PRO A 432 -30.67 19.28 36.47
C PRO A 432 -31.20 19.54 37.88
N LEU A 433 -30.30 19.47 38.87
CA LEU A 433 -30.56 20.00 40.21
C LEU A 433 -30.74 21.51 40.07
N GLY A 434 -31.98 21.97 40.27
CA GLY A 434 -32.32 23.39 40.30
C GLY A 434 -31.64 24.09 41.46
N SER A 435 -30.97 25.19 41.15
CA SER A 435 -30.54 26.22 42.10
C SER A 435 -31.77 26.87 42.74
N GLY A 436 -31.76 27.01 44.06
CA GLY A 436 -32.92 27.39 44.85
C GLY A 436 -33.31 28.87 44.85
N MET A 437 -34.39 29.13 45.58
CA MET A 437 -34.67 30.42 46.21
C MET A 437 -35.57 30.17 47.43
N ALA A 438 -35.11 30.63 48.60
CA ALA A 438 -35.90 30.82 49.82
C ALA A 438 -36.71 32.14 49.70
N PRO A 439 -37.67 32.46 50.60
CA PRO A 439 -37.58 32.36 52.07
C PRO A 439 -38.29 31.15 52.69
#